data_AF-A0A969J9F7-F1
#
_entry.id   AF-A0A969J9F7-F1
#
_cell.length_a   1.000
_cell.length_b   1.000
_cell.length_c   1.000
_cell.angle_alpha   90.00
_cell.angle_beta   90.00
_cell.angle_gamma   90.00
#
_symmetry.space_group_name_H-M   'P 1'
#
loop_
_entity.id
_entity.type
_entity.pdbx_description
1 polymer ?
#
loop_
_entity_poly.entity_id
_entity_poly.type
_entity_poly.pdbx_seq_one_letter_code
_entity_poly.pdbx_strand_id
1 'polypeptide(L)' 'MKNFAEYVDFAAGLMNLPIPPEYRSGVIENFEQMTAIASLVNEFPLGPDLEIGPVFDPGQGWEIRIDPD' A
#
# COMPACT_ATOMS: atom_id res chain seq x y z
N MET A 1 -6.58 -11.02 9.08
CA MET A 1 -6.74 -11.99 7.97
C MET A 1 -6.14 -13.30 8.41
N LYS A 2 -6.84 -14.43 8.30
CA LYS A 2 -6.35 -15.71 8.85
C LYS A 2 -5.60 -16.59 7.84
N ASN A 3 -5.44 -16.14 6.59
CA ASN A 3 -4.70 -16.87 5.57
C ASN A 3 -4.04 -15.94 4.54
N PHE A 4 -2.75 -15.63 4.71
CA PHE A 4 -2.01 -14.78 3.78
C PHE A 4 -1.78 -15.45 2.42
N ALA A 5 -1.62 -16.77 2.39
CA ALA A 5 -1.42 -17.51 1.15
C ALA A 5 -2.62 -17.39 0.20
N GLU A 6 -3.83 -17.52 0.74
CA GLU A 6 -5.08 -17.37 -0.01
C GLU A 6 -5.30 -15.93 -0.49
N TYR A 7 -5.02 -14.94 0.38
CA TYR A 7 -5.14 -13.53 0.00
C TYR A 7 -4.18 -13.18 -1.14
N VAL A 8 -2.91 -13.57 -1.02
CA VAL A 8 -1.87 -13.30 -2.02
C VAL A 8 -2.24 -13.93 -3.37
N ASP A 9 -2.68 -15.19 -3.38
CA ASP A 9 -3.07 -15.87 -4.62
C ASP A 9 -4.29 -15.21 -5.28
N PHE A 10 -5.30 -14.83 -4.49
CA PHE A 10 -6.50 -14.18 -4.99
C PHE A 10 -6.21 -12.77 -5.52
N ALA A 11 -5.44 -11.97 -4.78
CA ALA A 11 -5.05 -10.62 -5.19
C ALA A 11 -4.20 -10.64 -6.47
N ALA A 12 -3.26 -11.57 -6.58
CA ALA A 12 -2.47 -11.78 -7.80
C ALA A 12 -3.37 -12.07 -9.02
N GLY A 13 -4.40 -12.92 -8.83
CA GLY A 13 -5.38 -13.22 -9.86
C GLY A 13 -6.19 -11.99 -10.31
N LEU A 14 -6.68 -11.20 -9.35
CA LEU A 14 -7.43 -9.97 -9.63
C LEU A 14 -6.62 -8.91 -10.39
N MET A 15 -5.34 -8.77 -10.07
CA MET A 15 -4.45 -7.81 -10.72
C MET A 15 -3.89 -8.30 -12.07
N ASN A 16 -4.22 -9.55 -12.47
CA ASN A 16 -3.59 -10.23 -13.59
C ASN A 16 -2.04 -10.22 -13.47
N LEU A 17 -1.55 -10.42 -12.25
CA LEU A 17 -0.13 -10.42 -11.91
C LEU A 17 0.25 -11.82 -11.39
N PRO A 18 0.46 -12.81 -12.28
CA PRO A 18 0.79 -14.17 -11.85
C PRO A 18 2.13 -14.19 -11.10
N ILE A 19 2.17 -14.86 -9.96
CA ILE A 19 3.39 -15.02 -9.15
C ILE A 19 4.09 -16.31 -9.58
N PRO A 20 5.33 -16.25 -10.10
CA PRO A 20 6.10 -17.45 -10.40
C PRO A 20 6.27 -18.33 -9.14
N PRO A 21 6.16 -19.67 -9.27
CA PRO A 21 6.19 -20.58 -8.11
C PRO A 21 7.41 -20.38 -7.19
N GLU A 22 8.57 -20.08 -7.76
CA GLU A 22 9.82 -19.82 -7.06
C GLU A 22 9.80 -18.57 -6.17
N TYR A 23 8.90 -17.62 -6.44
CA TYR A 23 8.76 -16.39 -5.65
C TYR A 23 7.58 -16.43 -4.68
N ARG A 24 6.69 -17.41 -4.81
CA ARG A 24 5.42 -17.44 -4.06
C ARG A 24 5.62 -17.41 -2.54
N SER A 25 6.55 -18.20 -2.00
CA SER A 25 6.83 -18.19 -0.56
C SER A 25 7.35 -16.83 -0.10
N GLY A 26 8.28 -16.24 -0.84
CA GLY A 26 8.82 -14.92 -0.54
C GLY A 26 7.77 -13.81 -0.56
N VAL A 27 6.82 -13.85 -1.51
CA VAL A 27 5.70 -12.88 -1.55
C VAL A 27 4.82 -13.02 -0.31
N ILE A 28 4.50 -14.24 0.10
CA ILE A 28 3.68 -14.50 1.30
C ILE A 28 4.39 -13.99 2.56
N GLU A 29 5.67 -14.29 2.73
CA GLU A 29 6.49 -13.86 3.87
C GLU A 29 6.58 -12.32 3.94
N ASN A 30 6.82 -11.65 2.81
CA ASN A 30 6.85 -10.19 2.76
C ASN A 30 5.48 -9.59 3.07
N PHE A 31 4.39 -10.19 2.57
CA PHE A 31 3.04 -9.70 2.84
C PHE A 31 2.68 -9.80 4.34
N GLU A 32 3.08 -10.88 5.00
CA GLU A 32 2.94 -11.04 6.45
C GLU A 32 3.70 -9.95 7.22
N GLN A 33 4.97 -9.71 6.87
CA GLN A 33 5.78 -8.66 7.49
C GLN A 33 5.20 -7.25 7.28
N MET A 34 4.80 -6.93 6.05
CA MET A 34 4.16 -5.64 5.73
C MET A 34 2.85 -5.47 6.47
N THR A 35 2.06 -6.53 6.64
CA THR A 35 0.79 -6.46 7.39
C THR A 35 1.04 -6.08 8.85
N ALA A 36 2.08 -6.61 9.49
CA ALA A 36 2.43 -6.27 10.87
C ALA A 36 2.77 -4.77 11.02
N ILE A 37 3.50 -4.20 10.06
CA ILE A 37 3.82 -2.75 10.04
C ILE A 37 2.56 -1.93 9.77
N ALA A 38 1.76 -2.34 8.78
CA ALA A 38 0.52 -1.66 8.41
C ALA A 38 -0.48 -1.62 9.58
N SER A 39 -0.52 -2.65 10.42
CA SER A 39 -1.34 -2.63 11.64
C SER A 39 -1.04 -1.44 12.55
N LEU A 40 0.23 -1.10 12.75
CA LEU A 40 0.63 0.06 13.56
C LEU A 40 0.17 1.38 12.93
N VAL A 41 0.26 1.51 11.61
CA VAL A 41 -0.18 2.71 10.87
C VAL A 41 -1.71 2.85 10.92
N ASN A 42 -2.43 1.74 10.83
CA ASN A 42 -3.90 1.72 10.86
C ASN A 42 -4.49 2.06 12.24
N GLU A 43 -3.67 2.11 13.30
CA GLU A 43 -4.09 2.58 14.62
C GLU A 43 -4.14 4.11 14.72
N PHE A 44 -3.54 4.85 13.77
CA PHE A 44 -3.63 6.30 13.76
C PHE A 44 -5.08 6.76 13.48
N PRO A 45 -5.63 7.69 14.29
CA PRO A 45 -6.99 8.16 14.09
C PRO A 45 -7.10 8.94 12.78
N LEU A 46 -8.05 8.56 11.94
CA LEU A 46 -8.40 9.32 10.73
C LEU A 46 -9.46 10.36 11.10
N GLY A 47 -9.08 11.65 11.06
CA GLY A 47 -10.02 12.76 11.22
C GLY A 47 -10.90 12.94 9.98
N PRO A 48 -12.09 13.56 10.10
CA PRO A 48 -12.98 13.80 8.97
C PRO A 48 -12.38 14.71 7.90
N ASP A 49 -11.45 15.59 8.29
CA ASP A 49 -10.79 16.58 7.44
C ASP A 49 -9.33 16.19 7.08
N LEU A 50 -8.95 14.93 7.31
CA LEU A 50 -7.60 14.47 6.97
C LEU A 50 -7.49 14.29 5.45
N GLU A 51 -6.90 15.27 4.77
CA GLU A 51 -6.46 15.11 3.37
C GLU A 51 -5.28 14.14 3.31
N ILE A 52 -5.52 12.97 2.71
CA ILE A 52 -4.63 11.79 2.78
C ILE A 52 -3.36 11.97 1.91
N GLY A 53 -3.24 13.09 1.18
CA GLY A 53 -2.13 13.37 0.29
C GLY A 53 -2.29 14.69 -0.49
N PRO A 54 -1.33 15.03 -1.37
CA PRO A 54 -1.44 16.21 -2.21
C PRO A 54 -2.73 16.18 -3.03
N VAL A 55 -3.51 17.26 -2.96
CA VAL A 55 -4.70 17.46 -3.79
C VAL A 55 -4.24 17.76 -5.21
N PHE A 56 -4.79 17.02 -6.17
CA PHE A 56 -4.60 17.35 -7.58
C PHE A 56 -5.23 18.71 -7.88
N ASP A 57 -4.39 19.70 -8.21
CA ASP A 57 -4.83 21.00 -8.71
C ASP A 57 -4.45 21.12 -10.19
N PRO A 58 -5.42 21.11 -11.12
CA PRO A 58 -5.15 21.21 -12.56
C PRO A 58 -4.51 22.55 -12.98
N GLY A 59 -4.51 23.55 -12.10
CA GLY A 59 -3.87 24.86 -12.31
C GLY A 59 -2.44 24.96 -11.77
N GLN A 60 -1.99 24.01 -10.93
CA GLN A 60 -0.59 23.94 -10.52
C GLN A 60 0.22 23.36 -11.68
N GLY A 61 0.89 24.23 -12.44
CA GLY A 61 2.08 23.81 -13.18
C GLY A 61 3.09 23.20 -12.22
N TRP A 62 4.09 22.48 -12.75
CA TRP A 62 5.16 21.80 -11.99
C TRP A 62 6.10 22.75 -11.21
N GLU A 63 5.57 23.72 -10.48
CA GLU A 63 6.33 24.45 -9.46
C GLU A 63 6.51 23.52 -8.28
N ILE A 64 7.60 22.75 -8.33
CA ILE A 64 8.17 22.08 -7.17
C ILE A 64 8.36 23.16 -6.10
N ARG A 65 7.46 23.21 -5.12
CA ARG A 65 7.72 23.90 -3.86
C ARG A 65 8.81 23.10 -3.16
N ILE A 66 10.06 23.48 -3.39
CA ILE A 66 11.12 23.21 -2.43
C ILE A 66 10.75 24.06 -1.22
N ASP A 67 10.24 23.41 -0.19
CA ASP A 67 10.03 24.05 1.11
C ASP A 67 11.40 24.51 1.62
N PRO A 68 11.66 25.82 1.75
CA PRO A 68 12.90 26.28 2.34
C PRO A 68 12.68 26.33 3.86
N ASP A 69 13.06 25.23 4.50
CA ASP A 69 13.21 25.04 5.96
C ASP A 69 11.93 25.06 6.83
#